data_AF-L8I2J8-F1
#
_entry.id   AF-L8I2J8-F1
#
_cell.length_a   1.000
_cell.length_b   1.000
_cell.length_c   1.000
_cell.angle_alpha   90.00
_cell.angle_beta   90.00
_cell.angle_gamma   90.00
#
_symmetry.space_group_name_H-M   'P 1'
#
loop_
_entity.id
_entity.type
_entity.pdbx_description
1 polymer ?
#
loop_
_entity_poly.entity_id
_entity_poly.type
_entity_poly.pdbx_seq_one_letter_code
_entity_poly.pdbx_strand_id
1 'polypeptide(L)' 'MEVTLLMQKSLNQAFLDLHGLDSALTDSHICDFLESHFLDEEMKLIRKMDDHLTNLCRLAGPQMELGESLLER' A
#
# COMPACT_ATOMS: atom_id res chain seq x y z
N MET A 1 -11.83 2.49 -0.05
CA MET A 1 -10.68 1.80 -0.69
C MET A 1 -9.39 2.56 -0.41
N GLU A 2 -9.38 3.89 -0.50
CA GLU A 2 -8.23 4.74 -0.17
C GLU A 2 -7.69 4.57 1.24
N VAL A 3 -8.56 4.55 2.26
CA VAL A 3 -8.14 4.30 3.66
C VAL A 3 -7.44 2.95 3.79
N THR A 4 -7.98 1.90 3.19
CA THR A 4 -7.38 0.56 3.20
C THR A 4 -6.02 0.56 2.47
N LEU A 5 -5.91 1.26 1.35
CA LEU A 5 -4.66 1.40 0.60
C LEU A 5 -3.58 2.14 1.41
N LEU A 6 -3.96 3.20 2.15
CA LEU A 6 -3.07 3.90 3.06
C LEU A 6 -2.58 2.98 4.19
N MET A 7 -3.49 2.16 4.75
CA MET A 7 -3.11 1.15 5.74
C MET A 7 -2.14 0.12 5.16
N GLN A 8 -2.36 -0.33 3.92
CA GLN A 8 -1.47 -1.28 3.25
C GLN A 8 -0.08 -0.69 3.01
N LYS A 9 0.00 0.55 2.51
CA LYS A 9 1.26 1.27 2.31
C LYS A 9 2.02 1.46 3.64
N SER A 10 1.30 1.77 4.72
CA SER A 10 1.86 1.87 6.07
C SER A 10 2.40 0.52 6.59
N LEU A 11 1.65 -0.57 6.39
CA LEU A 11 2.07 -1.92 6.77
C LEU A 11 3.33 -2.36 6.00
N ASN A 12 3.35 -2.13 4.68
CA ASN A 12 4.53 -2.41 3.85
C ASN A 12 5.75 -1.60 4.31
N GLN A 13 5.56 -0.33 4.70
CA GLN A 13 6.65 0.47 5.27
C GLN A 13 7.17 -0.12 6.58
N ALA A 14 6.28 -0.58 7.47
CA ALA A 14 6.68 -1.23 8.72
C ALA A 14 7.49 -2.52 8.46
N PHE A 15 7.15 -3.31 7.44
CA PHE A 15 7.95 -4.48 7.06
C PHE A 15 9.32 -4.10 6.48
N LEU A 16 9.41 -3.03 5.69
CA LEU A 16 10.69 -2.53 5.18
C LEU A 16 11.59 -2.01 6.31
N ASP A 17 11.01 -1.31 7.28
CA ASP A 17 11.74 -0.80 8.44
C ASP A 17 12.27 -1.96 9.30
N LEU A 18 11.44 -2.99 9.53
CA LEU A 18 11.86 -4.21 10.23
C LEU A 18 12.99 -4.93 9.48
N HIS A 19 12.84 -5.12 8.17
CA HIS A 19 13.87 -5.72 7.32
C HIS A 19 15.20 -4.93 7.40
N GLY A 20 15.13 -3.60 7.41
CA GLY A 20 16.31 -2.74 7.56
C GLY A 20 17.00 -2.91 8.91
N LEU A 21 16.24 -3.07 10.00
CA LEU A 21 16.76 -3.32 11.34
C LEU A 21 17.43 -4.70 11.43
N ASP A 22 16.78 -5.75 10.93
CA ASP A 22 17.29 -7.12 11.01
C ASP A 22 18.51 -7.33 10.10
N SER A 23 18.54 -6.66 8.95
CA SER A 23 19.72 -6.60 8.09
C SER A 23 20.92 -5.99 8.81
N ALA A 24 20.70 -4.93 9.61
CA ALA A 24 21.76 -4.33 10.43
C ALA A 24 22.22 -5.25 11.58
N LEU A 25 21.33 -6.13 12.06
CA LEU A 25 21.65 -7.15 13.07
C LEU A 25 22.26 -8.43 12.47
N THR A 26 22.40 -8.50 11.14
CA THR A 26 22.92 -9.66 10.38
C THR A 26 22.07 -10.93 10.55
N ASP A 27 20.76 -10.80 10.86
CA ASP A 27 19.85 -11.95 10.91
C ASP A 27 19.27 -12.23 9.51
N SER A 28 19.93 -13.14 8.80
CA SER A 28 19.52 -13.51 7.43
C SER A 28 18.16 -14.21 7.40
N HIS A 29 17.78 -14.91 8.47
CA HIS A 29 16.55 -15.71 8.48
C HIS A 29 15.31 -14.82 8.53
N ILE A 30 15.35 -13.75 9.32
CA ILE A 30 14.23 -12.81 9.38
C ILE A 30 14.12 -12.00 8.08
N CYS A 31 15.25 -11.57 7.50
CA CYS A 31 15.26 -10.89 6.20
C CYS A 31 14.61 -11.76 5.12
N ASP A 32 15.09 -13.00 4.97
CA ASP A 32 14.57 -13.97 4.00
C ASP A 32 13.06 -14.21 4.20
N PHE A 33 12.61 -14.34 5.45
CA PHE A 33 11.21 -14.55 5.79
C PHE A 33 10.31 -13.36 5.41
N LEU A 34 10.78 -12.13 5.65
CA LEU A 34 10.04 -10.92 5.28
C LEU A 34 9.94 -10.75 3.77
N GLU A 35 11.04 -11.01 3.05
CA GLU A 35 11.07 -10.95 1.59
C GLU A 35 10.18 -12.02 0.95
N SER A 36 10.25 -13.28 1.42
CA SER A 36 9.56 -14.40 0.78
C SER A 36 8.06 -14.46 1.06
N HIS A 37 7.62 -13.91 2.19
CA HIS A 37 6.23 -14.07 2.64
C HIS A 37 5.42 -12.78 2.67
N PHE A 38 6.05 -11.61 2.82
CA PHE A 38 5.32 -10.36 3.06
C PHE A 38 5.60 -9.31 2.00
N LEU A 39 6.85 -8.93 1.75
CA LEU A 39 7.18 -7.76 0.93
C LEU A 39 6.68 -7.87 -0.52
N ASP A 40 6.82 -9.03 -1.16
CA ASP A 40 6.33 -9.23 -2.53
C ASP A 40 4.79 -9.25 -2.60
N GLU A 41 4.14 -9.91 -1.64
CA GLU A 41 2.68 -10.02 -1.58
C GLU A 41 2.00 -8.67 -1.25
N GLU A 42 2.58 -7.91 -0.33
CA GLU A 42 2.15 -6.55 0.01
C GLU A 42 2.27 -5.61 -1.21
N MET A 43 3.40 -5.66 -1.92
CA MET A 43 3.58 -4.84 -3.12
C MET A 43 2.55 -5.20 -4.21
N LYS A 44 2.28 -6.49 -4.44
CA LYS A 44 1.24 -6.95 -5.39
C LYS A 44 -0.15 -6.44 -4.99
N LEU A 45 -0.48 -6.51 -3.71
CA LEU A 45 -1.77 -6.06 -3.18
C LEU A 45 -1.93 -4.54 -3.35
N ILE A 46 -0.93 -3.75 -2.97
CA ILE A 46 -0.92 -2.29 -3.13
C ILE A 46 -1.14 -1.91 -4.60
N ARG A 47 -0.39 -2.52 -5.53
CA ARG A 47 -0.54 -2.25 -6.97
C ARG A 47 -1.94 -2.55 -7.46
N LYS A 48 -2.49 -3.71 -7.09
CA LYS A 48 -3.85 -4.11 -7.47
C LYS A 48 -4.89 -3.12 -6.95
N MET A 49 -4.71 -2.61 -5.72
CA MET A 49 -5.60 -1.60 -5.15
C MET A 49 -5.46 -0.24 -5.83
N ASP A 50 -4.25 0.22 -6.14
CA ASP A 50 -3.99 1.44 -6.92
C ASP A 50 -4.63 1.36 -8.32
N ASP A 51 -4.53 0.20 -8.99
CA ASP A 51 -5.18 -0.05 -10.28
C ASP A 51 -6.71 0.00 -10.18
N HIS A 52 -7.28 -0.59 -9.13
CA HIS A 52 -8.72 -0.53 -8.88
C HIS A 52 -9.19 0.91 -8.63
N LEU A 53 -8.45 1.67 -7.82
CA LEU A 53 -8.76 3.08 -7.57
C LEU A 53 -8.72 3.89 -8.86
N THR A 54 -7.66 3.73 -9.66
CA THR A 54 -7.48 4.43 -10.94
C THR A 54 -8.62 4.11 -11.92
N ASN A 55 -9.04 2.84 -11.99
CA ASN A 55 -10.17 2.43 -12.81
C ASN A 55 -11.49 3.03 -12.31
N LEU A 56 -11.72 3.10 -11.00
CA LEU A 56 -12.90 3.74 -10.41
C LEU A 56 -12.94 5.24 -10.70
N CYS A 57 -11.83 5.97 -10.48
CA CYS A 57 -11.73 7.39 -10.80
C CYS A 57 -12.01 7.66 -12.29
N ARG A 58 -11.48 6.81 -13.19
CA ARG A 58 -11.75 6.91 -14.64
C ARG A 58 -13.22 6.66 -14.99
N LEU A 59 -13.87 5.69 -14.34
CA LEU A 59 -15.28 5.37 -14.57
C LEU A 59 -16.23 6.43 -14.01
N ALA A 60 -15.85 7.10 -12.92
CA ALA A 60 -16.64 8.17 -12.32
C ALA A 60 -16.69 9.45 -13.20
N GLY A 61 -15.80 9.58 -14.19
CA GLY A 61 -15.70 10.75 -15.06
C GLY A 61 -15.35 12.04 -14.29
N PRO A 62 -15.40 13.23 -14.93
CA PRO A 62 -15.14 14.52 -14.29
C PRO A 62 -16.12 14.88 -13.16
N GLN A 63 -17.11 14.03 -12.87
CA GLN A 63 -18.21 14.34 -11.97
C GLN A 63 -17.84 14.16 -10.49
N MET A 64 -16.76 13.41 -10.17
CA MET A 64 -16.28 13.26 -8.80
C MET A 64 -15.44 14.45 -8.32
N GLU A 65 -14.89 15.25 -9.23
CA GLU A 65 -14.23 16.54 -8.93
C GLU A 65 -15.22 17.57 -8.33
N LEU A 66 -16.52 17.42 -8.63
CA LEU A 66 -17.59 18.20 -7.99
C LEU A 66 -18.07 17.61 -6.65
N GLY A 67 -17.88 16.31 -6.40
CA GLY A 67 -18.36 15.63 -5.20
C GLY A 67 -17.48 15.88 -3.96
N GLU A 68 -16.17 16.05 -4.16
CA GLU A 68 -15.23 16.31 -3.07
C GLU A 68 -15.35 17.75 -2.54
N SER A 69 -15.73 18.71 -3.39
CA SER A 69 -16.05 20.09 -2.94
C SER A 69 -17.34 20.24 -2.13
N LEU A 70 -18.18 19.20 -2.08
CA LEU A 70 -19.45 19.19 -1.35
C LEU A 70 -19.40 18.46 0.00
N LEU A 71 -18.30 17.74 0.27
CA LEU A 71 -18.08 17.06 1.55
C LEU A 71 -17.28 17.91 2.57
N GLU A 72 -16.84 19.10 2.18
CA GLU A 72 -16.43 20.16 3.12
C GLU A 72 -17.65 21.00 3.54
N ARG A 73 -18.47 20.48 4.47
CA ARG A 73 -19.33 21.33 5.32
C ARG A 73 -19.63 20.72 6.68
#